data_AF-A0A173L2H5-F1
#
_entry.id   AF-A0A173L2H5-F1
#
_cell.length_a   1.000
_cell.length_b   1.000
_cell.length_c   1.000
_cell.angle_alpha   90.00
_cell.angle_beta   90.00
_cell.angle_gamma   90.00
#
_symmetry.space_group_name_H-M   'P 1'
#
loop_
_entity.id
_entity.type
_entity.pdbx_description
1 polymer ?
#
loop_
_entity_poly.entity_id
_entity_poly.type
_entity_poly.pdbx_seq_one_letter_code
_entity_poly.pdbx_strand_id
1 'polypeptide(L)'
;MMYIGLPAHSCSRCLYPGWSHHMPQPVSRGGNFGTDILIPVTNAIEALNSKLRRAVRARGHFPNDEAATKLLYLILNRSEKEWKMPPREWNMAKAQFAVLFGKRFIRAMTA
;
A
#
# COMPACT_ATOMS: atom_id res chain seq x y z
N MET A 1 10.14 15.16 1.78
CA MET A 1 8.98 14.29 2.02
C MET A 1 7.73 14.98 1.49
N MET A 2 7.16 14.47 0.40
CA MET A 2 5.91 14.99 -0.17
C MET A 2 4.76 14.31 0.57
N TYR A 3 4.33 14.91 1.69
CA TYR A 3 3.09 14.52 2.37
C TYR A 3 1.92 15.01 1.52
N ILE A 4 1.29 14.12 0.78
CA ILE A 4 0.00 14.41 0.14
C ILE A 4 -1.06 13.73 0.98
N GLY A 5 -1.77 14.51 1.81
CA GLY A 5 -3.18 14.21 2.09
C GLY A 5 -3.57 13.43 3.35
N LEU A 6 -2.86 13.54 4.48
CA LEU A 6 -3.50 13.28 5.78
C LEU A 6 -4.00 14.62 6.35
N PRO A 7 -5.31 14.76 6.63
CA PRO A 7 -5.88 16.03 7.07
C PRO A 7 -5.39 16.37 8.47
N ALA A 8 -4.81 17.56 8.62
CA ALA A 8 -4.62 18.19 9.90
C ALA A 8 -5.99 18.34 10.59
N HIS A 9 -6.13 17.82 11.81
CA HIS A 9 -7.39 17.75 12.57
C HIS A 9 -7.94 19.12 13.03
N SER A 10 -7.54 20.22 12.41
CA SER A 10 -7.84 21.59 12.87
C SER A 10 -8.16 22.56 11.72
N CYS A 11 -8.76 22.08 10.62
CA CYS A 11 -9.29 22.99 9.59
C CYS A 11 -10.81 22.89 9.55
N SER A 12 -11.47 23.83 10.23
CA SER A 12 -12.93 24.02 10.28
C SER A 12 -13.56 24.43 8.94
N ARG A 13 -12.81 24.35 7.83
CA ARG A 13 -13.24 24.77 6.49
C ARG A 13 -12.68 23.89 5.38
N CYS A 14 -12.74 22.57 5.54
CA CYS A 14 -12.53 21.64 4.43
C CYS A 14 -13.84 20.87 4.15
N LEU A 15 -14.74 21.51 3.39
CA LEU A 15 -15.87 20.81 2.77
C LEU A 15 -15.33 20.13 1.50
N TYR A 16 -15.08 18.82 1.56
CA TYR A 16 -14.73 18.00 0.39
C TYR A 16 -16.03 17.44 -0.21
N PRO A 17 -16.60 18.01 -1.29
CA PRO A 17 -17.96 17.68 -1.71
C PRO A 17 -18.13 16.23 -2.19
N GLY A 18 -17.06 15.62 -2.72
CA GLY A 18 -17.06 14.26 -3.26
C GLY A 18 -16.73 13.14 -2.26
N TRP A 19 -16.41 13.49 -1.00
CA TRP A 19 -15.97 12.51 0.00
C TRP A 19 -17.09 12.05 0.95
N SER A 20 -18.27 12.65 0.84
CA SER A 20 -19.42 12.41 1.74
C SER A 20 -19.99 10.99 1.68
N HIS A 21 -19.87 10.31 0.52
CA HIS A 21 -20.45 8.97 0.31
C HIS A 21 -19.41 7.84 0.20
N HIS A 22 -18.12 8.18 0.18
CA HIS A 22 -17.02 7.22 0.00
C HIS A 22 -16.01 7.24 1.13
N MET A 23 -16.16 8.13 2.12
CA MET A 23 -15.37 8.01 3.34
C MET A 23 -15.72 6.65 3.97
N PRO A 24 -14.74 5.72 4.10
CA PRO A 24 -14.95 4.62 5.01
C PRO A 24 -15.28 5.26 6.35
N GLN A 25 -16.34 4.80 7.00
CA GLN A 25 -16.66 5.27 8.34
C GLN A 25 -15.37 5.30 9.15
N PRO A 26 -15.12 6.33 9.98
CA PRO A 26 -13.92 6.36 10.80
C PRO A 26 -13.87 5.01 11.47
N VAL A 27 -12.94 4.15 11.00
CA VAL A 27 -12.78 2.83 11.58
C VAL A 27 -12.52 3.19 13.01
N SER A 28 -13.44 2.81 13.90
CA SER A 28 -13.31 3.14 15.30
C SER A 28 -11.86 2.82 15.60
N ARG A 29 -11.13 3.82 16.12
CA ARG A 29 -9.71 3.69 16.46
C ARG A 29 -9.67 2.69 17.62
N GLY A 30 -10.00 1.44 17.30
CA GLY A 30 -10.07 0.28 18.16
C GLY A 30 -8.63 0.05 18.48
N GLY A 31 -8.32 0.29 19.75
CA GLY A 31 -6.98 0.60 20.21
C GLY A 31 -5.92 -0.25 19.53
N ASN A 32 -4.94 0.44 18.94
CA ASN A 32 -3.55 0.00 18.82
C ASN A 32 -3.37 -1.47 18.43
N PHE A 33 -3.81 -1.85 17.23
CA PHE A 33 -3.23 -3.02 16.58
C PHE A 33 -1.99 -2.51 15.84
N GLY A 34 -0.79 -2.93 16.27
CA GLY A 34 0.51 -2.42 15.81
C GLY A 34 0.86 -2.67 14.33
N THR A 35 -0.15 -2.85 13.46
CA THR A 35 -0.05 -2.82 12.01
C THR A 35 0.23 -1.43 11.45
N ASP A 36 -0.07 -0.36 12.20
CA ASP A 36 0.23 1.03 11.80
C ASP A 36 1.73 1.28 11.60
N ILE A 37 2.58 0.44 12.20
CA ILE A 37 4.04 0.49 12.09
C ILE A 37 4.52 -0.13 10.77
N LEU A 38 3.83 -1.17 10.28
CA LEU A 38 4.24 -1.91 9.08
C LEU A 38 3.56 -1.40 7.81
N ILE A 39 2.31 -0.94 7.92
CA ILE A 39 1.49 -0.49 6.82
C ILE A 39 1.22 1.01 6.99
N PRO A 40 2.21 1.89 6.76
CA PRO A 40 1.87 3.28 6.50
C PRO A 40 1.13 3.27 5.15
N VAL A 41 -0.16 3.58 5.20
CA VAL A 41 -1.23 3.19 4.24
C VAL A 41 -1.06 3.68 2.79
N THR A 42 0.12 4.11 2.33
CA THR A 42 0.29 4.67 0.99
C THR A 42 1.66 4.45 0.33
N ASN A 43 2.80 4.51 1.04
CA ASN A 43 4.12 4.66 0.40
C ASN A 43 4.49 3.51 -0.58
N ALA A 44 4.21 2.25 -0.22
CA ALA A 44 4.56 1.11 -1.08
C ALA A 44 3.71 1.07 -2.37
N ILE A 45 2.41 1.32 -2.26
CA ILE A 45 1.47 1.33 -3.38
C ILE A 45 1.72 2.56 -4.26
N GLU A 46 1.99 3.72 -3.65
CA GLU A 46 2.34 4.95 -4.36
C GLU A 46 3.64 4.80 -5.15
N ALA A 47 4.67 4.21 -4.54
CA ALA A 47 5.94 3.94 -5.21
C ALA A 47 5.75 3.05 -6.44
N LEU A 48 4.94 1.98 -6.32
CA LEU A 48 4.60 1.12 -7.44
C LEU A 48 3.80 1.87 -8.52
N ASN A 49 2.75 2.60 -8.14
CA ASN A 49 1.93 3.39 -9.06
C ASN A 49 2.73 4.48 -9.77
N SER A 50 3.76 5.04 -9.15
CA SER A 50 4.67 5.99 -9.78
C SER A 50 5.50 5.32 -10.88
N LYS A 51 6.07 4.13 -10.61
CA LYS A 51 6.82 3.34 -11.60
C LYS A 51 5.95 2.94 -12.79
N LEU A 52 4.75 2.42 -12.53
CA LEU A 52 3.80 2.01 -13.57
C LEU A 52 3.41 3.21 -14.45
N ARG A 53 3.00 4.34 -13.85
CA ARG A 53 2.64 5.56 -14.60
C ARG A 53 3.80 6.09 -15.44
N ARG A 54 5.03 6.06 -14.90
CA ARG A 54 6.23 6.50 -15.65
C ARG A 54 6.45 5.63 -16.89
N ALA A 55 6.34 4.32 -16.76
CA ALA A 55 6.58 3.41 -17.87
C ALA A 55 5.48 3.46 -18.94
N VAL A 56 4.21 3.61 -18.52
CA VAL A 56 3.09 3.82 -19.45
C VAL A 56 3.26 5.13 -20.24
N ARG A 57 3.61 6.24 -19.55
CA ARG A 57 3.87 7.53 -20.21
C ARG A 57 5.06 7.47 -21.18
N ALA A 58 6.10 6.71 -20.85
CA ALA A 58 7.26 6.54 -21.72
C ALA A 58 6.93 5.76 -23.00
N ARG A 59 5.96 4.83 -22.95
CA ARG A 59 5.52 4.06 -24.13
C ARG A 59 4.50 4.79 -24.99
N GLY A 60 3.60 5.56 -24.40
CA GLY A 60 2.57 6.30 -25.14
C GLY A 60 1.42 5.42 -25.61
N HIS A 61 1.20 5.33 -26.92
CA HIS A 61 0.12 4.54 -27.52
C HIS A 61 0.47 3.04 -27.61
N PHE A 62 -0.51 2.19 -27.32
CA PHE A 62 -0.36 0.73 -27.41
C PHE A 62 -1.14 0.21 -28.63
N PRO A 63 -0.54 -0.69 -29.43
CA PRO A 63 -1.19 -1.25 -30.61
C PRO A 63 -2.31 -2.25 -30.28
N ASN A 64 -2.27 -2.88 -29.10
CA ASN A 64 -3.34 -3.73 -28.57
C ASN A 64 -3.27 -3.77 -27.03
N ASP A 65 -4.33 -4.29 -26.40
CA ASP A 65 -4.41 -4.41 -24.94
C ASP A 65 -3.38 -5.41 -24.38
N GLU A 66 -3.10 -6.49 -25.11
CA GLU A 66 -2.09 -7.48 -24.69
C GLU A 66 -0.69 -6.88 -24.53
N ALA A 67 -0.32 -5.92 -25.38
CA ALA A 67 0.95 -5.23 -25.33
C ALA A 67 1.03 -4.33 -24.10
N ALA A 68 -0.08 -3.70 -23.72
CA ALA A 68 -0.18 -2.94 -22.48
C ALA A 68 -0.04 -3.88 -21.26
N THR A 69 -0.75 -5.01 -21.24
CA THR A 69 -0.65 -6.02 -20.17
C THR A 69 0.76 -6.59 -20.06
N LYS A 70 1.41 -6.94 -21.19
CA LYS A 70 2.79 -7.42 -21.22
C LYS A 70 3.76 -6.38 -20.64
N LEU A 71 3.58 -5.10 -20.96
CA LEU A 71 4.41 -4.03 -20.39
C LEU A 71 4.24 -3.97 -18.85
N LEU A 72 2.99 -3.96 -18.37
CA LEU A 72 2.71 -3.94 -16.93
C LEU A 72 3.34 -5.14 -16.22
N TYR A 73 3.19 -6.34 -16.80
CA TYR A 73 3.81 -7.56 -16.28
C TYR A 73 5.34 -7.44 -16.18
N LEU A 74 6.01 -6.93 -17.21
CA LEU A 74 7.46 -6.76 -17.19
C LEU A 74 7.92 -5.77 -16.11
N ILE A 75 7.18 -4.69 -15.89
CA ILE A 75 7.49 -3.71 -14.85
C ILE A 75 7.30 -4.32 -13.45
N LEU A 76 6.24 -5.10 -13.26
CA LEU A 76 5.96 -5.78 -12.00
C LEU A 76 7.06 -6.79 -11.68
N ASN A 77 7.42 -7.65 -12.63
CA ASN A 77 8.47 -8.65 -12.46
C ASN A 77 9.84 -8.00 -12.18
N ARG A 78 10.14 -6.86 -12.83
CA ARG A 78 11.35 -6.08 -12.50
C ARG A 78 11.29 -5.50 -11.08
N SER A 79 10.14 -4.94 -10.69
CA SER A 79 9.96 -4.32 -9.36
C SER A 79 10.06 -5.34 -8.24
N GLU A 80 9.52 -6.54 -8.44
CA GLU A 80 9.62 -7.67 -7.51
C GLU A 80 11.08 -8.01 -7.20
N LYS A 81 11.95 -8.04 -8.22
CA LYS A 81 13.39 -8.29 -8.05
C LYS A 81 14.12 -7.23 -7.21
N GLU A 82 13.56 -6.02 -7.11
CA GLU A 82 14.11 -4.94 -6.29
C GLU A 82 13.68 -5.05 -4.81
N TRP A 83 12.62 -5.81 -4.50
CA TRP A 83 12.08 -6.00 -3.14
C TRP A 83 12.84 -7.05 -2.35
N LYS A 84 14.15 -6.82 -2.16
CA LYS A 84 15.03 -7.76 -1.45
C LYS A 84 15.05 -7.57 0.07
N MET A 85 14.79 -6.35 0.53
CA MET A 85 14.91 -5.99 1.94
C MET A 85 13.52 -5.80 2.56
N PRO A 86 13.17 -6.60 3.59
CA PRO A 86 11.92 -6.37 4.31
C PRO A 86 11.98 -5.05 5.09
N PRO A 87 10.82 -4.46 5.41
CA PRO A 87 10.76 -3.32 6.33
C PRO A 87 11.45 -3.66 7.65
N ARG A 88 12.18 -2.70 8.24
CA ARG A 88 12.91 -2.90 9.51
C ARG A 88 12.01 -3.41 10.63
N GLU A 89 10.78 -2.92 10.67
CA GLU A 89 9.79 -3.24 11.70
C GLU A 89 9.09 -4.59 11.49
N TRP A 90 9.44 -5.32 10.42
CA TRP A 90 8.82 -6.59 10.08
C TRP A 90 8.93 -7.65 11.19
N ASN A 91 10.06 -7.67 11.92
CA ASN A 91 10.24 -8.63 13.01
C ASN A 91 9.32 -8.34 14.20
N MET A 92 9.13 -7.07 14.53
CA MET A 92 8.20 -6.65 15.59
C MET A 92 6.75 -6.93 15.19
N ALA A 93 6.38 -6.60 13.94
CA ALA A 93 5.05 -6.89 13.42
C ALA A 93 4.74 -8.40 13.38
N LYS A 94 5.71 -9.24 13.00
CA LYS A 94 5.57 -10.70 13.04
C LYS A 94 5.29 -11.24 14.44
N ALA A 95 5.94 -10.71 15.47
CA ALA A 95 5.68 -11.10 16.85
C ALA A 95 4.24 -10.76 17.27
N GLN A 96 3.75 -9.58 16.89
CA GLN A 96 2.36 -9.20 17.13
C GLN A 96 1.37 -10.09 16.38
N PHE A 97 1.65 -10.43 15.12
CA PHE A 97 0.82 -11.36 14.34
C PHE A 97 0.79 -12.76 14.94
N ALA A 98 1.90 -13.25 15.49
CA ALA A 98 1.93 -14.53 16.18
C ALA A 98 1.00 -14.55 17.40
N VAL A 99 0.91 -13.46 18.17
CA VAL A 99 -0.02 -13.34 19.31
C VAL A 99 -1.47 -13.22 18.84
N LEU A 100 -1.74 -12.39 17.83
CA LEU A 100 -3.11 -12.13 17.35
C LEU A 100 -3.73 -13.31 16.60
N PHE A 101 -2.94 -14.02 15.79
CA PHE A 101 -3.43 -15.07 14.90
C PHE A 101 -3.07 -16.49 15.35
N GLY A 102 -2.18 -16.64 16.34
CA GLY A 102 -1.86 -17.89 17.04
C GLY A 102 -1.63 -19.06 16.09
N LYS A 103 -2.47 -20.10 16.21
CA LYS A 103 -2.40 -21.34 15.42
C LYS A 103 -2.42 -21.12 13.90
N ARG A 104 -3.13 -20.08 13.42
CA ARG A 104 -3.20 -19.76 11.97
C ARG A 104 -1.87 -19.24 11.44
N PHE A 105 -1.17 -18.45 12.25
CA PHE A 105 0.14 -17.90 11.89
C PHE A 105 1.21 -18.99 11.91
N ILE A 106 1.23 -19.82 12.95
CA ILE A 106 2.19 -20.93 13.06
C ILE A 106 2.07 -21.87 11.87
N ARG A 107 0.84 -22.28 11.49
CA ARG A 107 0.62 -23.15 10.32
C ARG A 107 1.11 -22.53 9.01
N ALA A 108 1.00 -21.21 8.85
CA ALA A 108 1.45 -20.50 7.66
C ALA A 108 2.98 -20.30 7.62
N MET A 109 3.64 -20.30 8.78
CA MET A 109 5.11 -20.16 8.88
C MET A 109 5.85 -21.48 8.73
N THR A 110 5.19 -22.61 8.99
CA THR A 110 5.77 -23.96 8.91
C THR A 110 5.46 -24.70 7.59
N ALA A 111 4.61 -24.11 6.74
CA ALA A 111 4.29 -24.62 5.41
C ALA A 111 5.27 -24.06 4.38
#